data_AF-A0A1U8IBJ0-F1
#
_entry.id   AF-A0A1U8IBJ0-F1
#
_cell.length_a   1.000
_cell.length_b   1.000
_cell.length_c   1.000
_cell.angle_alpha   90.00
_cell.angle_beta   90.00
_cell.angle_gamma   90.00
#
_symmetry.space_group_name_H-M   'P 1'
#
loop_
_entity.id
_entity.type
_entity.pdbx_description
1 polymer ?
#
loop_
_entity_poly.entity_id
_entity_poly.type
_entity_poly.pdbx_seq_one_letter_code
_entity_poly.pdbx_strand_id
1 'polypeptide(L)'
;MSAAESATAIHRNQVDLLDFIDWSGVECLNQSSSHPLPNALKQGYREDEGLNLESDADEQLLIYIPFTQVIKLHSIVVMGSEEDGPKTVKLFANREHMGFSNVSDFPPSDTAVLSQDNLKGKPVVVKYVKFQNVRSLTIFIEDNQSGSEITKVQKIALYGSTVETTDMKGLKKIEDH
;
A
#
# COMPACT_ATOMS: atom_id res chain seq x y z
N MET A 1 15.74 -28.76 2.97
CA MET A 1 15.41 -27.63 3.86
C MET A 1 15.55 -26.37 3.02
N SER A 2 14.58 -26.08 2.14
CA SER A 2 13.45 -25.15 2.34
C SER A 2 13.88 -23.72 2.67
N ALA A 3 14.05 -22.91 1.63
CA ALA A 3 14.09 -21.46 1.71
C ALA A 3 13.19 -20.88 0.59
N ALA A 4 12.20 -20.11 1.05
CA ALA A 4 11.22 -19.29 0.34
C ALA A 4 11.42 -19.00 -1.17
N GLU A 5 10.64 -19.68 -2.02
CA GLU A 5 10.20 -19.10 -3.29
C GLU A 5 8.79 -18.54 -3.11
N SER A 6 8.72 -17.28 -2.72
CA SER A 6 7.53 -16.45 -2.97
C SER A 6 8.02 -15.07 -3.37
N ALA A 7 8.87 -15.05 -4.40
CA ALA A 7 9.13 -13.84 -5.16
C ALA A 7 7.85 -13.52 -5.93
N THR A 8 7.11 -12.57 -5.39
CA THR A 8 6.00 -11.90 -6.04
C THR A 8 6.40 -11.58 -7.48
N ALA A 9 5.65 -12.07 -8.47
CA ALA A 9 5.97 -11.90 -9.89
C ALA A 9 5.80 -10.42 -10.31
N ILE A 10 6.75 -9.58 -9.92
CA ILE A 10 6.86 -8.21 -10.36
C ILE A 10 7.29 -8.25 -11.82
N HIS A 11 6.46 -7.70 -12.71
CA HIS A 11 6.78 -7.57 -14.13
C HIS A 11 8.15 -6.89 -14.30
N ARG A 12 9.00 -7.35 -15.24
CA ARG A 12 10.44 -6.99 -15.40
C ARG A 12 10.84 -5.50 -15.33
N ASN A 13 9.89 -4.56 -15.34
CA ASN A 13 10.12 -3.12 -15.31
C ASN A 13 9.47 -2.41 -14.12
N GLN A 14 9.00 -3.14 -13.10
CA GLN A 14 8.40 -2.54 -11.91
C GLN A 14 9.34 -2.64 -10.71
N VAL A 15 9.36 -1.58 -9.93
CA VAL A 15 10.15 -1.43 -8.71
C VAL A 15 9.23 -1.13 -7.56
N ASP A 16 9.71 -1.36 -6.34
CA ASP A 16 9.06 -0.85 -5.15
C ASP A 16 9.15 0.68 -5.14
N LEU A 17 8.02 1.34 -4.91
CA LEU A 17 7.92 2.79 -4.91
C LEU A 17 8.27 3.42 -3.57
N LEU A 18 8.65 2.62 -2.56
CA LEU A 18 8.97 3.07 -1.21
C LEU A 18 10.02 4.18 -1.16
N ASP A 19 11.08 4.09 -1.96
CA ASP A 19 12.14 5.10 -2.04
C ASP A 19 11.67 6.46 -2.59
N PHE A 20 10.51 6.48 -3.26
CA PHE A 20 9.92 7.68 -3.83
C PHE A 20 8.81 8.27 -2.94
N ILE A 21 8.52 7.69 -1.78
CA ILE A 21 7.52 8.23 -0.85
C ILE A 21 8.10 9.44 -0.13
N ASP A 22 7.34 10.54 -0.11
CA ASP A 22 7.65 11.71 0.70
C ASP A 22 7.12 11.52 2.12
N TRP A 23 7.93 10.92 2.98
CA TRP A 23 7.60 10.65 4.38
C TRP A 23 7.24 11.88 5.20
N SER A 24 7.66 13.08 4.78
CA SER A 24 7.34 14.32 5.51
C SER A 24 5.87 14.74 5.38
N GLY A 25 5.21 14.30 4.30
CA GLY A 25 3.81 14.58 4.04
C GLY A 25 2.90 13.35 4.13
N VAL A 26 3.41 12.20 4.58
CA VAL A 26 2.58 11.00 4.80
C VAL A 26 1.65 11.25 5.98
N GLU A 27 0.35 11.03 5.76
CA GLU A 27 -0.68 11.18 6.78
C GLU A 27 -1.53 9.92 6.86
N CYS A 28 -1.99 9.60 8.07
CA CYS A 28 -2.93 8.50 8.28
C CYS A 28 -3.98 8.92 9.30
N LEU A 29 -5.24 8.83 8.88
CA LEU A 29 -6.41 9.09 9.72
C LEU A 29 -6.98 7.77 10.24
N ASN A 30 -7.50 7.84 11.46
CA ASN A 30 -8.02 6.70 12.24
C ASN A 30 -6.99 5.60 12.55
N GLN A 31 -5.69 5.93 12.57
CA GLN A 31 -4.66 4.99 13.03
C GLN A 31 -4.58 4.96 14.57
N SER A 32 -4.35 3.78 15.12
CA SER A 32 -4.04 3.59 16.53
C SER A 32 -2.66 4.17 16.86
N SER A 33 -2.57 4.84 18.02
CA SER A 33 -1.30 5.40 18.51
C SER A 33 -0.26 4.32 18.82
N SER A 34 -0.70 3.09 19.13
CA SER A 34 0.15 1.94 19.44
C SER A 34 0.67 1.24 18.18
N HIS A 35 -0.09 1.32 17.08
CA HIS A 35 0.14 0.59 15.84
C HIS A 35 0.04 1.55 14.62
N PRO A 36 1.00 2.48 14.45
CA PRO A 36 0.91 3.52 13.44
C PRO A 36 1.30 3.04 12.03
N LEU A 37 0.94 3.82 11.00
CA LEU A 37 1.19 3.53 9.58
C LEU A 37 2.63 3.12 9.22
N PRO A 38 3.71 3.69 9.82
CA PRO A 38 5.07 3.26 9.52
C PRO A 38 5.29 1.76 9.71
N ASN A 39 4.56 1.11 10.61
CA ASN A 39 4.64 -0.34 10.82
C ASN A 39 4.29 -1.12 9.55
N ALA A 40 3.26 -0.69 8.81
CA ALA A 40 2.80 -1.37 7.60
C ALA A 40 3.47 -0.87 6.32
N LEU A 41 4.00 0.35 6.29
CA LEU A 41 4.53 0.97 5.07
C LEU A 41 6.07 1.02 5.00
N LYS A 42 6.77 1.15 6.14
CA LYS A 42 8.22 1.39 6.16
C LYS A 42 9.01 0.09 5.95
N GLN A 43 10.10 0.16 5.19
CA GLN A 43 11.00 -0.97 4.97
C GLN A 43 11.60 -1.43 6.30
N GLY A 44 11.76 -2.75 6.47
CA GLY A 44 12.16 -3.39 7.71
C GLY A 44 11.00 -3.60 8.69
N TYR A 45 10.13 -2.62 8.88
CA TYR A 45 8.98 -2.72 9.80
C TYR A 45 7.87 -3.58 9.19
N ARG A 46 7.53 -3.34 7.92
CA ARG A 46 6.50 -4.09 7.18
C ARG A 46 6.87 -5.54 6.84
N GLU A 47 8.07 -5.97 7.24
CA GLU A 47 8.55 -7.36 7.11
C GLU A 47 8.55 -8.08 8.46
N ASP A 48 8.29 -7.36 9.56
CA ASP A 48 8.15 -7.90 10.89
C ASP A 48 6.68 -8.27 11.13
N GLU A 49 6.39 -9.57 11.29
CA GLU A 49 5.03 -10.06 11.54
C GLU A 49 4.45 -9.58 12.88
N GLY A 50 5.28 -9.07 13.79
CA GLY A 50 4.85 -8.46 15.05
C GLY A 50 4.41 -7.00 14.93
N LEU A 51 4.63 -6.36 13.78
CA LEU A 51 4.28 -4.96 13.54
C LEU A 51 3.14 -4.85 12.53
N ASN A 52 2.12 -4.10 12.89
CA ASN A 52 0.98 -3.80 12.03
C ASN A 52 0.52 -2.35 12.22
N LEU A 53 -0.21 -1.86 11.21
CA LEU A 53 -1.11 -0.73 11.33
C LEU A 53 -2.45 -1.25 11.86
N GLU A 54 -3.06 -0.53 12.79
CA GLU A 54 -4.37 -0.83 13.35
C GLU A 54 -5.25 0.42 13.33
N SER A 55 -6.56 0.24 13.17
CA SER A 55 -7.50 1.34 13.31
C SER A 55 -7.87 1.62 14.77
N ASP A 56 -8.20 2.88 15.09
CA ASP A 56 -8.41 3.33 16.49
C ASP A 56 -9.88 3.27 16.93
N ALA A 57 -10.81 3.75 16.09
CA ALA A 57 -12.22 3.88 16.45
C ALA A 57 -13.15 2.92 15.72
N ASP A 58 -12.89 2.66 14.44
CA ASP A 58 -13.74 1.87 13.55
C ASP A 58 -12.89 1.19 12.47
N GLU A 59 -13.48 0.37 11.61
CA GLU A 59 -12.75 -0.41 10.61
C GLU A 59 -12.12 0.43 9.49
N GLN A 60 -12.46 1.70 9.37
CA GLN A 60 -12.04 2.54 8.26
C GLN A 60 -10.66 3.15 8.51
N LEU A 61 -9.80 3.10 7.49
CA LEU A 61 -8.48 3.74 7.53
C LEU A 61 -8.32 4.60 6.29
N LEU A 62 -7.79 5.81 6.46
CA LEU A 62 -7.46 6.70 5.35
C LEU A 62 -5.98 7.05 5.40
N ILE A 63 -5.26 6.69 4.36
CA ILE A 63 -3.81 6.81 4.28
C ILE A 63 -3.48 7.69 3.08
N TYR A 64 -2.82 8.81 3.33
CA TYR A 64 -2.33 9.72 2.30
C TYR A 64 -0.81 9.56 2.13
N ILE A 65 -0.39 9.25 0.92
CA ILE A 65 1.01 9.00 0.55
C ILE A 65 1.40 9.93 -0.59
N PRO A 66 2.09 11.04 -0.31
CA PRO A 66 2.71 11.84 -1.35
C PRO A 66 4.00 11.16 -1.85
N PHE A 67 4.36 11.44 -3.10
CA PHE A 67 5.60 10.99 -3.72
C PHE A 67 6.50 12.18 -4.04
N THR A 68 7.80 12.00 -3.90
CA THR A 68 8.83 12.99 -4.20
C THR A 68 8.93 13.30 -5.70
N GLN A 69 8.43 12.39 -6.54
CA GLN A 69 8.38 12.53 -8.00
C GLN A 69 7.15 11.84 -8.58
N VAL A 70 6.87 12.10 -9.85
CA VAL A 70 5.76 11.45 -10.54
C VAL A 70 6.08 9.98 -10.79
N ILE A 71 5.18 9.10 -10.32
CA ILE A 71 5.24 7.66 -10.52
C ILE A 71 4.07 7.17 -11.37
N LYS A 72 4.22 5.95 -11.88
CA LYS A 72 3.19 5.15 -12.54
C LYS A 72 2.88 3.96 -11.65
N LEU A 73 1.71 3.94 -11.01
CA LEU A 73 1.31 2.81 -10.17
C LEU A 73 0.75 1.70 -11.04
N HIS A 74 1.22 0.48 -10.85
CA HIS A 74 0.72 -0.68 -11.59
C HIS A 74 0.06 -1.71 -10.68
N SER A 75 0.62 -1.94 -9.50
CA SER A 75 0.02 -2.86 -8.54
C SER A 75 0.29 -2.46 -7.10
N ILE A 76 -0.62 -2.88 -6.22
CA ILE A 76 -0.47 -2.73 -4.77
C ILE A 76 -0.47 -4.11 -4.12
N VAL A 77 0.28 -4.26 -3.05
CA VAL A 77 0.19 -5.41 -2.15
C VAL A 77 -0.26 -4.90 -0.80
N VAL A 78 -1.35 -5.47 -0.31
CA VAL A 78 -1.91 -5.17 1.00
C VAL A 78 -2.09 -6.49 1.72
N MET A 79 -1.28 -6.74 2.74
CA MET A 79 -1.35 -7.93 3.58
C MET A 79 -2.06 -7.61 4.89
N GLY A 80 -2.73 -8.62 5.43
CA GLY A 80 -3.44 -8.55 6.69
C GLY A 80 -3.92 -9.94 7.11
N SER A 81 -4.56 -10.00 8.27
CA SER A 81 -5.14 -11.25 8.77
C SER A 81 -6.39 -11.64 7.98
N GLU A 82 -6.74 -12.92 7.96
CA GLU A 82 -7.94 -13.38 7.22
C GLU A 82 -9.25 -12.88 7.86
N GLU A 83 -9.22 -12.43 9.12
CA GLU A 83 -10.39 -11.92 9.85
C GLU A 83 -10.41 -10.37 9.89
N ASP A 84 -9.37 -9.78 10.48
CA ASP A 84 -9.26 -8.32 10.67
C ASP A 84 -8.59 -7.60 9.49
N GLY A 85 -8.21 -8.31 8.43
CA GLY A 85 -7.53 -7.73 7.28
C GLY A 85 -8.46 -6.86 6.42
N PRO A 86 -7.91 -5.90 5.67
CA PRO A 86 -8.70 -5.05 4.79
C PRO A 86 -9.40 -5.88 3.70
N LYS A 87 -10.61 -5.47 3.30
CA LYS A 87 -11.37 -6.12 2.22
C LYS A 87 -11.56 -5.17 1.05
N THR A 88 -12.22 -4.05 1.24
CA THR A 88 -12.45 -3.07 0.19
C THR A 88 -11.45 -1.92 0.33
N VAL A 89 -10.55 -1.82 -0.65
CA VAL A 89 -9.53 -0.78 -0.72
C VAL A 89 -9.82 0.12 -1.92
N LYS A 90 -10.17 1.37 -1.65
CA LYS A 90 -10.38 2.42 -2.66
C LYS A 90 -9.12 3.25 -2.81
N LEU A 91 -8.72 3.48 -4.06
CA LEU A 91 -7.51 4.20 -4.42
C LEU A 91 -7.86 5.50 -5.12
N PHE A 92 -7.20 6.58 -4.74
CA PHE A 92 -7.38 7.89 -5.33
C PHE A 92 -6.04 8.49 -5.68
N ALA A 93 -5.79 8.73 -6.96
CA ALA A 93 -4.58 9.39 -7.42
C ALA A 93 -4.75 10.92 -7.44
N ASN A 94 -3.70 11.65 -7.06
CA ASN A 94 -3.59 13.11 -7.13
C ASN A 94 -4.72 13.86 -6.42
N ARG A 95 -5.12 13.36 -5.26
CA ARG A 95 -6.08 14.05 -4.39
C ARG A 95 -5.45 14.25 -3.03
N GLU A 96 -5.37 15.51 -2.65
CA GLU A 96 -4.87 15.97 -1.36
C GLU A 96 -6.06 16.30 -0.45
N HIS A 97 -5.85 16.29 0.86
CA HIS A 97 -6.85 16.69 1.86
C HIS A 97 -8.18 15.91 1.80
N MET A 98 -8.12 14.61 1.49
CA MET A 98 -9.30 13.74 1.67
C MET A 98 -9.46 13.33 3.13
N GLY A 99 -10.71 13.31 3.56
CA GLY A 99 -11.12 12.85 4.88
C GLY A 99 -12.38 12.01 4.77
N PHE A 100 -12.76 11.35 5.86
CA PHE A 100 -13.93 10.46 5.89
C PHE A 100 -15.23 11.17 5.48
N SER A 101 -15.34 12.48 5.69
CA SER A 101 -16.51 13.26 5.29
C SER A 101 -16.69 13.45 3.79
N ASN A 102 -15.60 13.38 3.00
CA ASN A 102 -15.64 13.68 1.55
C ASN A 102 -15.15 12.54 0.67
N VAL A 103 -14.48 11.53 1.23
CA VAL A 103 -13.92 10.39 0.47
C VAL A 103 -15.00 9.62 -0.29
N SER A 104 -16.22 9.59 0.24
CA SER A 104 -17.38 8.92 -0.36
C SER A 104 -18.07 9.73 -1.46
N ASP A 105 -17.90 11.07 -1.48
CA ASP A 105 -18.48 11.94 -2.52
C ASP A 105 -17.72 11.85 -3.84
N PHE A 106 -16.45 11.44 -3.76
CA PHE A 106 -15.57 11.38 -4.91
C PHE A 106 -15.46 9.96 -5.46
N PRO A 107 -15.54 9.78 -6.80
CA PRO A 107 -15.29 8.46 -7.37
C PRO A 107 -13.83 8.08 -7.19
N PRO A 108 -13.53 6.86 -6.72
CA PRO A 108 -12.16 6.36 -6.64
C PRO A 108 -11.57 6.18 -8.04
N SER A 109 -10.26 6.35 -8.15
CA SER A 109 -9.51 6.04 -9.37
C SER A 109 -9.58 4.55 -9.68
N ASP A 110 -9.52 3.73 -8.63
CA ASP A 110 -9.80 2.30 -8.72
C ASP A 110 -10.25 1.74 -7.37
N THR A 111 -10.93 0.61 -7.40
CA THR A 111 -11.39 -0.11 -6.20
C THR A 111 -10.91 -1.55 -6.29
N ALA A 112 -10.17 -1.98 -5.28
CA ALA A 112 -9.67 -3.32 -5.11
C ALA A 112 -10.48 -4.03 -4.02
N VAL A 113 -11.05 -5.19 -4.34
CA VAL A 113 -11.62 -6.11 -3.35
C VAL A 113 -10.57 -7.20 -3.10
N LEU A 114 -10.01 -7.20 -1.90
CA LEU A 114 -8.94 -8.11 -1.50
C LEU A 114 -9.50 -9.49 -1.17
N SER A 115 -8.94 -10.49 -1.83
CA SER A 115 -9.16 -11.92 -1.52
C SER A 115 -8.16 -12.41 -0.48
N GLN A 116 -8.36 -13.62 0.05
CA GLN A 116 -7.41 -14.28 0.96
C GLN A 116 -6.01 -14.40 0.36
N ASP A 117 -5.88 -14.63 -0.95
CA ASP A 117 -4.57 -14.65 -1.62
C ASP A 117 -3.89 -13.28 -1.58
N ASN A 118 -4.66 -12.19 -1.69
CA ASN A 118 -4.11 -10.83 -1.64
C ASN A 118 -3.58 -10.50 -0.24
N LEU A 119 -4.32 -10.91 0.79
CA LEU A 119 -3.91 -10.78 2.19
C LEU A 119 -2.62 -11.55 2.49
N LYS A 120 -2.36 -12.64 1.76
CA LYS A 120 -1.12 -13.44 1.81
C LYS A 120 0.02 -12.88 0.94
N GLY A 121 -0.20 -11.74 0.27
CA GLY A 121 0.85 -11.04 -0.49
C GLY A 121 0.70 -11.03 -2.00
N LYS A 122 -0.39 -11.59 -2.56
CA LYS A 122 -0.64 -11.52 -4.00
C LYS A 122 -0.92 -10.08 -4.42
N PRO A 123 -0.19 -9.51 -5.40
CA PRO A 123 -0.43 -8.16 -5.87
C PRO A 123 -1.80 -8.02 -6.50
N VAL A 124 -2.44 -6.90 -6.21
CA VAL A 124 -3.61 -6.42 -6.91
C VAL A 124 -3.15 -5.48 -8.01
N VAL A 125 -3.38 -5.88 -9.25
CA VAL A 125 -3.12 -5.02 -10.41
C VAL A 125 -4.21 -3.95 -10.47
N VAL A 126 -3.80 -2.70 -10.42
CA VAL A 126 -4.72 -1.56 -10.52
C VAL A 126 -4.95 -1.20 -11.99
N LYS A 127 -5.98 -0.40 -12.27
CA LYS A 127 -6.23 0.16 -13.61
C LYS A 127 -5.13 1.13 -14.01
N TYR A 128 -4.02 0.61 -14.52
CA TYR A 128 -2.80 1.33 -14.90
C TYR A 128 -3.08 2.63 -15.69
N VAL A 129 -4.08 2.64 -16.58
CA VAL A 129 -4.50 3.82 -17.35
C VAL A 129 -4.88 5.04 -16.48
N LYS A 130 -5.36 4.82 -15.25
CA LYS A 130 -5.71 5.88 -14.29
C LYS A 130 -4.51 6.33 -13.44
N PHE A 131 -3.44 5.56 -13.42
CA PHE A 131 -2.27 5.78 -12.57
C PHE A 131 -0.99 6.01 -13.39
N GLN A 132 -1.08 6.67 -14.54
CA GLN A 132 0.10 7.02 -15.36
C GLN A 132 0.91 8.22 -14.85
N ASN A 133 0.33 9.03 -13.98
CA ASN A 133 0.92 10.27 -13.49
C ASN A 133 0.43 10.50 -12.07
N VAL A 134 1.05 9.85 -11.10
CA VAL A 134 0.67 9.91 -9.68
C VAL A 134 1.74 10.68 -8.92
N ARG A 135 1.34 11.79 -8.29
CA ARG A 135 2.14 12.57 -7.35
C ARG A 135 1.75 12.32 -5.90
N SER A 136 0.50 11.92 -5.68
CA SER A 136 0.03 11.47 -4.38
C SER A 136 -1.01 10.36 -4.56
N LEU A 137 -1.05 9.45 -3.59
CA LEU A 137 -2.00 8.35 -3.54
C LEU A 137 -2.70 8.39 -2.19
N THR A 138 -4.02 8.49 -2.20
CA THR A 138 -4.83 8.20 -1.02
C THR A 138 -5.36 6.77 -1.12
N ILE A 139 -5.14 5.99 -0.08
CA ILE A 139 -5.66 4.64 0.11
C ILE A 139 -6.73 4.74 1.20
N PHE A 140 -7.96 4.42 0.85
CA PHE A 140 -9.07 4.36 1.79
C PHE A 140 -9.50 2.90 1.94
N ILE A 141 -9.39 2.39 3.14
CA ILE A 141 -9.90 1.08 3.53
C ILE A 141 -11.29 1.31 4.09
N GLU A 142 -12.30 0.77 3.42
CA GLU A 142 -13.71 0.98 3.77
C GLU A 142 -14.23 -0.08 4.74
N ASP A 143 -13.80 -1.33 4.58
CA ASP A 143 -14.20 -2.46 5.40
C ASP A 143 -13.09 -3.52 5.50
N ASN A 144 -13.26 -4.46 6.43
CA ASN A 144 -12.42 -5.64 6.61
C ASN A 144 -13.15 -6.93 6.21
N GLN A 145 -12.44 -8.07 6.30
CA GLN A 145 -12.94 -9.35 5.80
C GLN A 145 -14.17 -9.86 6.56
N SER A 146 -14.12 -9.83 7.89
CA SER A 146 -15.13 -10.41 8.78
C SER A 146 -16.20 -9.43 9.28
N GLY A 147 -16.06 -8.13 8.99
CA GLY A 147 -16.88 -7.08 9.61
C GLY A 147 -16.50 -6.82 11.07
N SER A 148 -15.23 -7.01 11.43
CA SER A 148 -14.67 -6.64 12.74
C SER A 148 -14.75 -5.12 12.96
N GLU A 149 -14.74 -4.68 14.21
CA GLU A 149 -14.73 -3.24 14.54
C GLU A 149 -13.37 -2.58 14.24
N ILE A 150 -12.31 -3.38 14.08
CA ILE A 150 -10.94 -2.91 13.89
C ILE A 150 -10.35 -3.58 12.65
N THR A 151 -9.60 -2.80 11.87
CA THR A 151 -8.85 -3.29 10.72
C THR A 151 -7.35 -3.31 11.02
N LYS A 152 -6.71 -4.43 10.72
CA LYS A 152 -5.26 -4.64 10.89
C LYS A 152 -4.58 -4.85 9.54
N VAL A 153 -3.65 -3.97 9.21
CA VAL A 153 -2.84 -4.04 7.99
C VAL A 153 -1.41 -4.36 8.37
N GLN A 154 -0.90 -5.49 7.91
CA GLN A 154 0.48 -5.92 8.22
C GLN A 154 1.48 -5.29 7.27
N LYS A 155 1.15 -5.21 5.98
CA LYS A 155 2.07 -4.70 4.96
C LYS A 155 1.33 -3.99 3.85
N ILE A 156 1.84 -2.83 3.47
CA ILE A 156 1.48 -2.09 2.26
C ILE A 156 2.74 -1.93 1.42
N ALA A 157 2.69 -2.40 0.18
CA ALA A 157 3.74 -2.17 -0.81
C ALA A 157 3.14 -1.70 -2.12
N LEU A 158 3.79 -0.73 -2.75
CA LEU A 158 3.34 -0.09 -3.98
C LEU A 158 4.36 -0.39 -5.07
N TYR A 159 3.93 -1.00 -6.16
CA TYR A 159 4.81 -1.39 -7.26
C TYR A 159 4.44 -0.63 -8.53
N GLY A 160 5.47 -0.13 -9.21
CA GLY A 160 5.29 0.73 -10.36
C GLY A 160 6.60 1.13 -11.02
N SER A 161 6.56 2.21 -11.78
CA SER A 161 7.72 2.78 -12.45
C SER A 161 7.72 4.30 -12.38
N THR A 162 8.85 4.95 -12.60
CA THR A 162 8.95 6.42 -12.61
C THR A 162 8.82 6.95 -14.04
N VAL A 163 8.32 8.18 -14.21
CA VAL A 163 7.95 8.67 -15.55
C VAL A 163 9.15 8.96 -16.45
N GLU A 164 10.30 9.44 -15.96
CA GLU A 164 11.52 9.59 -16.77
C GLU A 164 12.74 9.94 -15.88
N THR A 165 13.93 9.46 -16.28
CA THR A 165 15.28 9.69 -15.73
C THR A 165 15.60 9.06 -14.37
N THR A 166 16.29 7.91 -14.38
CA THR A 166 17.56 7.65 -13.66
C THR A 166 17.90 6.17 -13.81
N ASP A 167 19.03 5.90 -14.47
CA ASP A 167 19.72 4.61 -14.52
C ASP A 167 19.71 3.90 -13.16
N MET A 168 19.06 2.73 -13.07
CA MET A 168 19.19 1.83 -11.93
C MET A 168 20.53 1.07 -11.97
N LYS A 169 21.65 1.80 -11.93
CA LYS A 169 22.94 1.26 -11.46
C LYS A 169 22.92 1.23 -9.93
N GLY A 170 22.12 0.33 -9.36
CA GLY A 170 21.96 0.25 -7.90
C GLY A 170 21.35 -1.04 -7.37
N LEU A 171 20.93 -1.98 -8.23
CA LEU A 171 20.56 -3.32 -7.78
C LEU A 171 21.83 -4.03 -7.31
N LYS A 172 22.08 -3.91 -6.00
CA LYS A 172 23.11 -4.68 -5.29
C LYS A 172 22.94 -6.15 -5.67
N LYS A 173 23.96 -6.68 -6.36
CA LYS A 173 24.20 -8.11 -6.43
C LYS A 173 24.16 -8.64 -5.00
N ILE A 174 23.15 -9.43 -4.70
CA ILE A 174 23.21 -10.42 -3.63
C ILE A 174 24.28 -11.42 -4.09
N GLU A 175 25.50 -11.26 -3.60
CA GLU A 175 26.54 -12.29 -3.68
C GLU A 175 26.12 -13.43 -2.74
N ASP A 176 25.85 -14.57 -3.35
CA ASP A 176 25.68 -15.87 -2.73
C ASP A 176 27.01 -16.28 -2.10
N HIS A 177 27.01 -16.58 -0.79
CA HIS A 177 28.16 -17.16 -0.12
C HIS A 177 27.75 -18.17 0.94
#